data_AF-S2VK59-F1
#
_entry.id   AF-S2VK59-F1
#
_cell.length_a   1.000
_cell.length_b   1.000
_cell.length_c   1.000
_cell.angle_alpha   90.00
_cell.angle_beta   90.00
_cell.angle_gamma   90.00
#
_symmetry.space_group_name_H-M   'P 1'
#
loop_
_entity.id
_entity.type
_entity.pdbx_description
1 polymer ?
#
loop_
_entity_poly.entity_id
_entity_poly.type
_entity_poly.pdbx_seq_one_letter_code
_entity_poly.pdbx_strand_id
1 'polypeptide(L)'
;MIKWPPRQIGRVLTVLLSAIVTLCGCSGGEGASHSEKIINWTKYEVTDSHELTFTAITGDPKCFKLRTVAKETDGRIEVAVIEGTPPNAPQHCTAVGRIEKLIVKTEAPALDLDVHALPAEEVQLNP
;
A
#
# COMPACT_ATOMS: atom_id res chain seq x y z
N MET A 1 -47.43 -12.46 24.23
CA MET A 1 -47.42 -11.88 25.60
C MET A 1 -46.58 -12.79 26.50
N ILE A 2 -45.34 -12.41 26.80
CA ILE A 2 -44.57 -12.98 27.91
C ILE A 2 -43.87 -11.79 28.58
N LYS A 3 -44.39 -11.40 29.75
CA LYS A 3 -43.81 -10.39 30.65
C LYS A 3 -42.70 -11.05 31.44
N TRP A 4 -41.53 -10.43 31.50
CA TRP A 4 -40.52 -10.72 32.52
C TRP A 4 -40.34 -9.51 33.46
N PRO A 5 -40.12 -9.74 34.77
CA PRO A 5 -40.09 -8.69 35.79
C PRO A 5 -38.73 -7.97 35.86
N PRO A 6 -38.68 -6.77 36.46
CA PRO A 6 -37.46 -5.98 36.59
C PRO A 6 -36.62 -6.48 37.80
N ARG A 7 -35.29 -6.45 37.65
CA ARG A 7 -34.36 -6.60 38.78
C ARG A 7 -33.51 -5.35 38.90
N GLN A 8 -33.60 -4.74 40.07
CA GLN A 8 -32.98 -3.48 40.47
C GLN A 8 -31.72 -3.77 41.31
N ILE A 9 -30.80 -2.79 41.28
CA ILE A 9 -29.74 -2.46 42.27
C ILE A 9 -28.39 -3.15 42.11
N GLY A 10 -27.35 -2.31 42.01
CA GLY A 10 -25.97 -2.69 42.30
C GLY A 10 -24.94 -1.71 41.75
N ARG A 11 -24.82 -0.51 42.34
CA ARG A 11 -23.66 0.39 42.17
C ARG A 11 -22.39 -0.39 42.50
N VAL A 12 -21.47 -0.55 41.54
CA VAL A 12 -20.08 -0.91 41.83
C VAL A 12 -19.18 0.13 41.16
N LEU A 13 -18.45 0.83 42.02
CA LEU A 13 -17.39 1.79 41.73
C LEU A 13 -16.38 1.15 40.75
N THR A 14 -16.27 1.66 39.53
CA THR A 14 -15.18 1.29 38.63
C THR A 14 -14.07 2.33 38.76
N VAL A 15 -12.97 1.91 39.39
CA VAL A 15 -11.73 2.67 39.48
C VAL A 15 -11.15 2.78 38.06
N LEU A 16 -11.19 3.98 37.48
CA LEU A 16 -10.53 4.29 36.21
C LEU A 16 -9.02 4.40 36.45
N LEU A 17 -8.29 3.29 36.25
CA LEU A 17 -6.86 3.32 35.97
C LEU A 17 -6.69 3.45 34.45
N SER A 18 -6.69 4.68 33.98
CA SER A 18 -6.30 5.04 32.62
C SER A 18 -4.80 4.85 32.44
N ALA A 19 -4.39 3.66 32.02
CA ALA A 19 -3.08 3.44 31.41
C ALA A 19 -3.16 3.89 29.95
N ILE A 20 -2.88 5.17 29.69
CA ILE A 20 -2.62 5.66 28.34
C ILE A 20 -1.25 5.12 27.95
N VAL A 21 -1.22 3.95 27.32
CA VAL A 21 -0.04 3.49 26.60
C VAL A 21 -0.04 4.22 25.26
N THR A 22 0.64 5.36 25.20
CA THR A 22 0.95 6.04 23.94
C THR A 22 2.01 5.20 23.23
N LEU A 23 1.57 4.14 22.53
CA LEU A 23 2.39 3.52 21.50
C LEU A 23 2.54 4.57 20.40
N CYS A 24 3.67 5.28 20.39
CA CYS A 24 4.18 5.91 19.19
C CYS A 24 4.46 4.79 18.18
N GLY A 25 3.41 4.33 17.50
CA GLY A 25 3.53 3.52 16.31
C GLY A 25 4.06 4.42 15.21
N CYS A 26 5.38 4.43 15.04
CA CYS A 26 5.97 4.86 13.78
C CYS A 26 5.44 3.91 12.70
N SER A 27 4.38 4.33 12.01
CA SER A 27 3.90 3.66 10.81
C SER A 27 5.09 3.56 9.84
N GLY A 28 5.28 2.36 9.31
CA GLY A 28 6.50 1.94 8.64
C GLY A 28 6.95 2.93 7.58
N GLY A 29 8.14 3.49 7.79
CA GLY A 29 8.92 4.02 6.70
C GLY A 29 9.37 2.84 5.85
N GLU A 30 8.58 2.47 4.84
CA GLU A 30 9.13 1.82 3.66
C GLU A 30 10.23 2.76 3.17
N GLY A 31 11.49 2.42 3.47
CA GLY A 31 12.65 3.32 3.36
C GLY A 31 12.56 4.25 2.15
N ALA A 32 12.50 5.54 2.44
CA ALA A 32 12.25 6.59 1.46
C ALA A 32 13.27 6.52 0.32
N SER A 33 12.79 6.42 -0.91
CA SER A 33 13.56 6.59 -2.13
C SER A 33 13.59 8.06 -2.55
N HIS A 34 14.66 8.48 -3.20
CA HIS A 34 14.82 9.79 -3.85
C HIS A 34 15.01 9.61 -5.35
N SER A 35 15.05 10.69 -6.12
CA SER A 35 15.16 10.65 -7.59
C SER A 35 14.09 9.74 -8.22
N GLU A 36 12.86 9.84 -7.73
CA GLU A 36 11.78 8.97 -8.16
C GLU A 36 11.30 9.33 -9.57
N LYS A 37 10.94 8.30 -10.33
CA LYS A 37 10.31 8.40 -11.65
C LYS A 37 9.25 7.32 -11.81
N ILE A 38 8.25 7.59 -12.64
CA ILE A 38 7.28 6.58 -13.04
C ILE A 38 7.95 5.63 -14.05
N ILE A 39 7.76 4.33 -13.86
CA ILE A 39 8.12 3.31 -14.84
C ILE A 39 6.88 2.57 -15.32
N ASN A 40 6.95 2.05 -16.54
CA ASN A 40 5.87 1.26 -17.10
C ASN A 40 5.84 -0.13 -16.45
N TRP A 41 4.67 -0.51 -15.93
CA TRP A 41 4.35 -1.93 -15.75
C TRP A 41 3.95 -2.54 -17.10
N THR A 42 4.20 -3.83 -17.25
CA THR A 42 4.10 -4.56 -18.52
C THR A 42 2.88 -5.47 -18.60
N LYS A 43 2.40 -5.93 -17.43
CA LYS A 43 1.18 -6.73 -17.28
C LYS A 43 0.68 -6.65 -15.84
N TYR A 44 -0.58 -7.05 -15.65
CA TYR A 44 -1.14 -7.33 -14.33
C TYR A 44 -1.89 -8.67 -14.36
N GLU A 45 -2.02 -9.28 -13.19
CA GLU A 45 -2.71 -10.55 -12.97
C GLU A 45 -3.60 -10.40 -11.72
N VAL A 46 -4.83 -10.92 -11.76
CA VAL A 46 -5.62 -11.09 -10.53
C VAL A 46 -5.04 -12.29 -9.78
N THR A 47 -4.45 -12.04 -8.62
CA THR A 47 -3.77 -13.09 -7.81
C THR A 47 -4.58 -13.53 -6.60
N ASP A 48 -5.55 -12.74 -6.17
CA ASP A 48 -6.54 -13.06 -5.14
C ASP A 48 -7.84 -12.26 -5.40
N SER A 49 -8.90 -12.58 -4.67
CA SER A 49 -10.19 -11.89 -4.64
C SER A 49 -10.07 -10.37 -4.51
N HIS A 50 -9.10 -9.85 -3.76
CA HIS A 50 -8.85 -8.42 -3.56
C HIS A 50 -7.37 -8.05 -3.80
N GLU A 51 -6.74 -8.72 -4.77
CA GLU A 51 -5.33 -8.52 -5.07
C GLU A 51 -5.03 -8.53 -6.57
N LEU A 52 -4.33 -7.49 -7.02
CA LEU A 52 -3.73 -7.39 -8.33
C LEU A 52 -2.21 -7.43 -8.19
N THR A 53 -1.56 -8.29 -8.98
CA THR A 53 -0.09 -8.32 -9.08
C THR A 53 0.36 -7.71 -10.40
N PHE A 54 1.07 -6.60 -10.33
CA PHE A 54 1.66 -5.90 -11.46
C PHE A 54 3.08 -6.39 -11.71
N THR A 55 3.48 -6.53 -12.97
CA THR A 55 4.85 -6.89 -13.36
C THR A 55 5.55 -5.69 -13.97
N ALA A 56 6.69 -5.28 -13.43
CA ALA A 56 7.51 -4.20 -13.95
C ALA A 56 8.95 -4.68 -14.21
N ILE A 57 9.67 -3.97 -15.08
CA ILE A 57 11.10 -4.20 -15.32
C ILE A 57 11.87 -3.07 -14.63
N THR A 58 12.83 -3.44 -13.77
CA THR A 58 13.69 -2.51 -13.01
C THR A 58 15.15 -2.99 -13.03
N GLY A 59 16.04 -2.29 -12.33
CA GLY A 59 17.44 -2.65 -12.18
C GLY A 59 17.75 -3.47 -10.92
N ASP A 60 19.00 -3.41 -10.48
CA ASP A 60 19.42 -4.09 -9.24
C ASP A 60 18.74 -3.49 -8.00
N PRO A 61 18.17 -4.29 -7.08
CA PRO A 61 17.49 -3.79 -5.89
C PRO A 61 18.41 -3.01 -4.91
N LYS A 62 19.73 -3.13 -5.05
CA LYS A 62 20.67 -2.26 -4.32
C LYS A 62 20.70 -0.84 -4.87
N CYS A 63 20.28 -0.66 -6.11
CA CYS A 63 20.32 0.60 -6.86
C CYS A 63 18.95 1.23 -7.04
N PHE A 64 17.91 0.40 -7.09
CA PHE A 64 16.56 0.82 -7.35
C PHE A 64 15.61 0.18 -6.36
N LYS A 65 14.64 0.96 -5.89
CA LYS A 65 13.53 0.49 -5.09
C LYS A 65 12.25 0.87 -5.80
N LEU A 66 11.29 -0.06 -5.79
CA LEU A 66 9.97 0.18 -6.35
C LEU A 66 8.94 0.44 -5.25
N ARG A 67 7.95 1.26 -5.57
CA ARG A 67 6.69 1.38 -4.83
C ARG A 67 5.53 1.56 -5.80
N THR A 68 4.32 1.30 -5.33
CA THR A 68 3.10 1.52 -6.09
C THR A 68 2.32 2.70 -5.52
N VAL A 69 1.56 3.38 -6.38
CA VAL A 69 0.46 4.26 -5.99
C VAL A 69 -0.75 3.77 -6.75
N ALA A 70 -1.85 3.56 -6.02
CA ALA A 70 -3.11 3.11 -6.58
C ALA A 70 -4.23 4.03 -6.14
N LYS A 71 -5.17 4.29 -7.06
CA LYS A 71 -6.40 5.03 -6.82
C LYS A 71 -7.54 4.19 -7.33
N GLU A 72 -8.45 3.81 -6.43
CA GLU A 72 -9.63 3.03 -6.76
C GLU A 72 -10.87 3.91 -6.65
N THR A 73 -11.70 3.94 -7.68
CA THR A 73 -12.93 4.75 -7.71
C THR A 73 -13.90 4.14 -8.72
N ASP A 74 -15.16 3.95 -8.31
CA ASP A 74 -16.28 3.56 -9.20
C ASP A 74 -16.00 2.34 -10.12
N GLY A 75 -15.43 1.26 -9.57
CA GLY A 75 -15.15 0.04 -10.33
C GLY A 75 -13.92 0.14 -11.26
N ARG A 76 -13.14 1.22 -11.15
CA ARG A 76 -11.86 1.40 -11.82
C ARG A 76 -10.74 1.45 -10.78
N ILE A 77 -9.58 0.92 -11.15
CA ILE A 77 -8.33 1.15 -10.42
C ILE A 77 -7.25 1.68 -11.36
N GLU A 78 -6.61 2.76 -10.93
CA GLU A 78 -5.52 3.42 -11.63
C GLU A 78 -4.22 3.20 -10.85
N VAL A 79 -3.20 2.63 -11.49
CA VAL A 79 -1.96 2.24 -10.81
C VAL A 79 -0.72 2.81 -11.50
N ALA A 80 0.16 3.41 -10.72
CA ALA A 80 1.53 3.77 -11.11
C ALA A 80 2.55 2.91 -10.35
N VAL A 81 3.58 2.46 -11.08
CA VAL A 81 4.80 1.89 -10.48
C VAL A 81 5.88 2.97 -10.52
N ILE A 82 6.50 3.21 -9.38
CA ILE A 82 7.48 4.27 -9.19
C ILE A 82 8.79 3.61 -8.82
N GLU A 83 9.84 3.97 -9.55
CA GLU A 83 11.22 3.56 -9.29
C GLU A 83 11.97 4.75 -8.70
N GLY A 84 12.70 4.53 -7.62
CA GLY A 84 13.61 5.53 -7.06
C GLY A 84 14.89 4.91 -6.52
N THR A 85 15.81 5.76 -6.10
CA THR A 85 17.13 5.37 -5.59
C THR A 85 17.07 5.25 -4.07
N PRO A 86 17.45 4.12 -3.45
CA PRO A 86 17.52 4.01 -2.01
C PRO A 86 18.69 4.87 -1.44
N PRO A 87 18.61 5.35 -0.19
CA PRO A 87 19.62 6.27 0.36
C PRO A 87 21.04 5.69 0.44
N ASN A 88 21.15 4.37 0.50
CA ASN A 88 22.41 3.62 0.58
C ASN A 88 22.81 2.98 -0.75
N ALA A 89 22.25 3.43 -1.88
CA ALA A 89 22.62 2.95 -3.20
C ALA A 89 24.11 3.17 -3.47
N PRO A 90 24.80 2.21 -4.12
CA PRO A 90 26.18 2.41 -4.53
C PRO A 90 26.27 3.50 -5.60
N GLN A 91 27.39 4.23 -5.64
CA GLN A 91 27.64 5.27 -6.64
C GLN A 91 27.64 4.73 -8.08
N HIS A 92 28.00 3.45 -8.24
CA HIS A 92 28.02 2.76 -9.53
C HIS A 92 27.11 1.53 -9.47
N CYS A 93 26.20 1.46 -10.44
CA CYS A 93 25.24 0.38 -10.60
C CYS A 93 25.51 -0.35 -11.91
N THR A 94 25.59 -1.67 -11.84
CA THR A 94 25.63 -2.50 -13.05
C THR A 94 24.29 -2.39 -13.77
N ALA A 95 24.33 -2.17 -15.08
CA ALA A 95 23.14 -2.21 -15.91
C ALA A 95 22.63 -3.65 -16.02
N VAL A 96 21.57 -3.96 -15.28
CA VAL A 96 20.86 -5.24 -15.32
C VAL A 96 19.36 -4.97 -15.45
N GLY A 97 18.64 -5.85 -16.14
CA GLY A 97 17.18 -5.84 -16.16
C GLY A 97 16.66 -6.97 -15.26
N ARG A 98 15.77 -6.62 -14.34
CA ARG A 98 15.07 -7.55 -13.45
C ARG A 98 13.57 -7.40 -13.62
N ILE A 99 12.87 -8.53 -13.54
CA ILE A 99 11.41 -8.55 -13.54
C ILE A 99 10.96 -8.60 -12.08
N GLU A 100 10.19 -7.61 -11.66
CA GLU A 100 9.64 -7.51 -10.31
C GLU A 100 8.12 -7.60 -10.34
N LYS A 101 7.55 -8.20 -9.30
CA LYS A 101 6.11 -8.34 -9.09
C LYS A 101 5.69 -7.47 -7.91
N LEU A 102 4.72 -6.59 -8.12
CA LEU A 102 4.22 -5.64 -7.14
C LEU A 102 2.76 -5.93 -6.84
N ILE A 103 2.47 -6.18 -5.56
CA ILE A 103 1.11 -6.46 -5.10
C ILE A 103 0.40 -5.14 -4.78
N VAL A 104 -0.80 -4.98 -5.34
CA VAL A 104 -1.73 -3.90 -5.03
C VAL A 104 -3.00 -4.52 -4.45
N LYS A 105 -3.37 -4.09 -3.25
CA LYS A 105 -4.63 -4.48 -2.62
C LYS A 105 -5.76 -3.61 -3.14
N THR A 106 -6.94 -4.21 -3.30
CA THR A 106 -8.12 -3.55 -3.84
C THR A 106 -9.26 -3.53 -2.83
N GLU A 107 -10.11 -2.51 -2.88
CA GLU A 107 -11.29 -2.40 -2.03
C GLU A 107 -12.44 -3.27 -2.58
N ALA A 108 -12.72 -3.14 -3.87
CA ALA A 108 -13.64 -3.99 -4.62
C ALA A 108 -12.97 -5.32 -5.02
N PRO A 109 -13.77 -6.36 -5.35
CA PRO A 109 -13.24 -7.59 -5.91
C PRO A 109 -12.40 -7.31 -7.15
N ALA A 110 -11.17 -7.82 -7.18
CA ALA A 110 -10.19 -7.51 -8.23
C ALA A 110 -10.64 -7.95 -9.64
N LEU A 111 -11.54 -8.93 -9.74
CA LEU A 111 -12.12 -9.37 -11.02
C LEU A 111 -13.10 -8.37 -11.63
N ASP A 112 -13.65 -7.45 -10.83
CA ASP A 112 -14.65 -6.48 -11.28
C ASP A 112 -14.02 -5.14 -11.69
N LEU A 113 -12.72 -4.96 -11.46
CA LEU A 113 -12.02 -3.69 -11.67
C LEU A 113 -11.53 -3.53 -13.11
N ASP A 114 -11.84 -2.36 -13.69
CA ASP A 114 -11.22 -1.86 -14.92
C ASP A 114 -9.86 -1.23 -14.59
N VAL A 115 -8.76 -1.83 -15.05
CA VAL A 115 -7.40 -1.48 -14.63
C VAL A 115 -6.73 -0.54 -15.64
N HIS A 116 -6.28 0.62 -15.16
CA HIS A 116 -5.63 1.65 -15.97
C HIS A 116 -4.29 2.10 -15.35
N ALA A 117 -3.45 2.75 -16.16
CA ALA A 117 -2.28 3.45 -15.64
C ALA A 117 -2.72 4.75 -14.97
N LEU A 118 -2.18 5.05 -13.78
CA LEU A 118 -2.44 6.33 -13.11
C LEU A 118 -1.75 7.48 -13.88
N PRO A 119 -2.46 8.57 -14.21
CA PRO A 119 -1.87 9.70 -14.93
C PRO A 119 -0.68 10.31 -14.17
N ALA A 120 0.36 10.71 -14.89
CA ALA A 120 1.62 11.16 -14.30
C ALA A 120 1.45 12.42 -13.44
N GLU A 121 0.53 13.30 -13.83
CA GLU A 121 0.15 14.52 -13.12
C GLU A 121 -0.50 14.26 -11.75
N GLU A 122 -1.02 13.05 -11.51
CA GLU A 122 -1.62 12.65 -10.24
C GLU A 122 -0.63 11.90 -9.33
N VAL A 123 0.59 11.61 -9.82
CA VAL A 123 1.60 10.89 -9.04
C VAL A 123 2.50 11.85 -8.28
N GLN A 124 2.46 11.79 -6.95
CA GLN A 124 3.44 12.47 -6.11
C GLN A 124 4.76 11.69 -6.13
N LEU A 125 5.83 12.35 -6.60
CA LEU A 125 7.19 11.82 -6.64
C LEU A 125 8.07 12.49 -5.58
N ASN A 126 8.99 11.71 -5.01
CA ASN A 126 10.09 12.21 -4.19
C ASN A 126 11.28 12.57 -5.11
N PRO A 127 11.67 13.85 -5.19
CA PRO A 127 12.77 14.28 -6.06
C PRO A 127 14.12 13.72 -5.63
#